data_AF-A0A445AIQ5-F1
#
_entry.id   AF-A0A445AIQ5-F1
#
_cell.length_a   1.000
_cell.length_b   1.000
_cell.length_c   1.000
_cell.angle_alpha   90.00
_cell.angle_beta   90.00
_cell.angle_gamma   90.00
#
_symmetry.space_group_name_H-M   'P 1'
#
loop_
_entity.id
_entity.type
_entity.pdbx_description
1 polymer ?
#
loop_
_entity_poly.entity_id
_entity_poly.type
_entity_poly.pdbx_seq_one_letter_code
_entity_poly.pdbx_strand_id
1 'polypeptide(L)'
;MIHDQLPFVVPYPQGKSNPRCLLETSVFIIAFIAAPPVDIDGIREPVSGSLLYGNNIISGAIIPTLAAIDLHFYPIWEAASVDEWLYNGGPYELIVLHFLLGVACYMGREWELSFRLDSIIIPFTLMSRRGTVEEKITKSDPIYRNRLVNMLVNRILKHGKKSLAYQIIYRAMKKIQQKTETNSVLLV
;
A
#
# COMPACT_ATOMS: atom_id res chain seq x y z
N MET A 1 -0.34 31.03 -11.67
CA MET A 1 0.99 30.49 -11.31
C MET A 1 0.84 29.69 -10.02
N ILE A 2 0.20 28.53 -10.10
CA ILE A 2 0.11 27.54 -9.02
C ILE A 2 0.47 26.22 -9.70
N HIS A 3 1.48 25.57 -9.14
CA HIS A 3 2.25 24.51 -9.75
C HIS A 3 1.42 23.26 -10.08
N ASP A 4 1.36 22.93 -11.38
CA ASP A 4 1.09 21.60 -11.92
C ASP A 4 2.24 20.64 -11.55
N GLN A 5 2.29 20.22 -10.29
CA GLN A 5 3.16 19.15 -9.83
C GLN A 5 2.29 17.91 -9.60
N LEU A 6 1.75 17.37 -10.69
CA LEU A 6 1.39 15.95 -10.73
C LEU A 6 2.69 15.18 -10.54
N PRO A 7 2.75 14.16 -9.65
CA PRO A 7 3.94 13.34 -9.55
C PRO A 7 4.19 12.74 -10.94
N PHE A 8 5.45 12.76 -11.35
CA PHE A 8 5.99 12.17 -12.56
C PHE A 8 5.58 10.68 -12.63
N VAL A 9 4.36 10.40 -13.08
CA VAL A 9 3.92 9.06 -13.43
C VAL A 9 4.50 8.82 -14.81
N VAL A 10 5.60 8.08 -14.86
CA VAL A 10 6.12 7.54 -16.11
C VAL A 10 4.94 6.82 -16.79
N PRO A 11 4.48 7.27 -17.97
CA PRO A 11 3.39 6.59 -18.65
C PRO A 11 3.89 5.19 -19.01
N TYR A 12 3.34 4.16 -18.36
CA TYR A 12 3.57 2.80 -18.83
C TYR A 12 2.98 2.69 -20.24
N PRO A 13 3.70 2.14 -21.22
CA PRO A 13 3.14 1.90 -22.54
C PRO A 13 2.01 0.88 -22.41
N GLN A 14 0.79 1.38 -22.29
CA GLN A 14 -0.44 0.62 -22.24
C GLN A 14 -0.55 -0.23 -23.52
N GLY A 15 -0.64 -1.55 -23.36
CA GLY A 15 -0.94 -2.48 -24.45
C GLY A 15 0.25 -3.16 -25.14
N LYS A 16 1.50 -2.98 -24.69
CA LYS A 16 2.63 -3.78 -25.19
C LYS A 16 3.04 -4.82 -24.14
N SER A 17 3.20 -6.07 -24.57
CA SER A 17 3.82 -7.13 -23.75
C SER A 17 5.12 -6.58 -23.17
N ASN A 18 5.25 -6.58 -21.84
CA ASN A 18 6.43 -6.01 -21.19
C ASN A 18 7.66 -6.84 -21.62
N PRO A 19 8.59 -6.30 -22.45
CA PRO A 19 9.71 -7.07 -22.97
C PRO A 19 10.59 -7.64 -21.83
N ARG A 20 10.53 -7.01 -20.66
CA ARG A 20 11.22 -7.45 -19.43
C ARG A 20 10.73 -8.81 -18.92
N CYS A 21 9.42 -9.03 -18.87
CA CYS A 21 8.85 -10.29 -18.38
C CYS A 21 9.09 -11.45 -19.35
N LEU A 22 9.11 -11.15 -20.66
CA LEU A 22 9.42 -12.15 -21.69
C LEU A 22 10.88 -12.60 -21.61
N LEU A 23 11.81 -11.67 -21.43
CA LEU A 23 13.23 -11.96 -21.24
C LEU A 23 13.47 -12.78 -19.97
N GLU A 24 12.87 -12.37 -18.85
CA GLU A 24 12.99 -13.09 -17.59
C GLU A 24 12.49 -14.54 -17.71
N THR A 25 11.29 -14.73 -18.29
CA THR A 25 10.69 -16.05 -18.46
C THR A 25 11.53 -16.94 -19.37
N SER A 26 12.05 -16.39 -20.47
CA SER A 26 12.87 -17.17 -21.41
C SER A 26 14.21 -17.59 -20.78
N VAL A 27 14.89 -16.68 -20.07
CA VAL A 27 16.15 -16.99 -19.37
C VAL A 27 15.91 -18.01 -18.25
N PHE A 28 14.82 -17.87 -17.47
CA PHE A 28 14.45 -18.84 -16.44
C PHE A 28 14.26 -20.25 -17.01
N ILE A 29 13.50 -20.38 -18.10
CA ILE A 29 13.24 -21.69 -18.73
C ILE A 29 14.55 -22.32 -19.23
N ILE A 30 15.39 -21.55 -19.93
CA ILE A 30 16.66 -22.05 -20.47
C ILE A 30 17.60 -22.46 -19.34
N ALA A 31 17.74 -21.63 -18.31
CA ALA A 31 18.62 -21.91 -17.18
C ALA A 31 18.14 -23.14 -16.39
N PHE A 32 16.84 -23.26 -16.13
CA PHE A 32 16.28 -24.40 -15.42
C PHE A 32 16.48 -25.73 -16.16
N ILE A 33 16.46 -25.70 -17.49
CA ILE A 33 16.68 -26.91 -18.31
C ILE A 33 18.17 -27.23 -18.43
N ALA A 34 19.01 -26.24 -18.74
CA ALA A 34 20.34 -26.48 -19.31
C ALA A 34 21.51 -25.72 -18.65
N ALA A 35 21.29 -24.97 -17.55
CA ALA A 35 22.40 -24.28 -16.89
C ALA A 35 23.47 -25.26 -16.39
N PRO A 36 24.76 -24.95 -16.56
CA PRO A 36 25.83 -25.75 -15.97
C PRO A 36 25.84 -25.63 -14.43
N PRO A 37 26.57 -26.51 -13.73
CA PRO A 37 26.80 -26.40 -12.30
C PRO A 37 27.46 -25.06 -11.93
N VAL A 38 26.99 -24.45 -10.83
CA VAL A 38 27.35 -23.09 -10.39
C VAL A 38 28.13 -23.17 -9.08
N ASP A 39 29.25 -22.45 -8.97
CA ASP A 39 30.03 -22.33 -7.74
C ASP A 39 29.47 -21.22 -6.86
N ILE A 40 28.65 -21.59 -5.88
CA ILE A 40 27.92 -20.64 -5.03
C ILE A 40 28.80 -20.05 -3.92
N ASP A 41 29.73 -20.84 -3.38
CA ASP A 41 30.53 -20.48 -2.20
C ASP A 41 31.94 -19.99 -2.59
N GLY A 42 32.35 -20.15 -3.85
CA GLY A 42 33.67 -19.73 -4.33
C GLY A 42 34.79 -20.65 -3.88
N ILE A 43 34.43 -21.84 -3.40
CA ILE A 43 35.35 -22.88 -2.95
C ILE A 43 35.64 -23.90 -4.05
N ARG A 44 35.15 -23.67 -5.29
CA ARG A 44 35.27 -24.57 -6.45
C ARG A 44 34.52 -25.90 -6.28
N GLU A 45 33.38 -25.85 -5.58
CA GLU A 45 32.45 -26.98 -5.44
C GLU A 45 31.12 -26.64 -6.12
N PRO A 46 31.01 -26.85 -7.44
CA PRO A 46 29.85 -26.37 -8.18
C PRO A 46 28.62 -27.25 -7.94
N VAL A 47 27.48 -26.60 -7.72
CA VAL A 47 26.18 -27.23 -7.44
C VAL A 47 25.36 -27.30 -8.73
N SER A 48 24.87 -28.49 -9.06
CA SER A 48 23.96 -28.70 -10.19
C SER A 48 22.53 -28.33 -9.81
N GLY A 49 21.91 -27.43 -10.58
CA GLY A 49 20.50 -27.04 -10.40
C GLY A 49 19.57 -27.39 -11.57
N SER A 50 20.09 -27.76 -12.73
CA SER A 50 19.29 -27.90 -13.95
C SER A 50 18.89 -29.34 -14.27
N LEU A 51 17.86 -29.50 -15.09
CA LEU A 51 17.31 -30.82 -15.47
C LEU A 51 18.32 -31.69 -16.23
N LEU A 52 19.08 -31.10 -17.17
CA LEU A 52 20.07 -31.85 -17.95
C LEU A 52 21.24 -32.37 -17.10
N TYR A 53 21.47 -31.78 -15.93
CA TYR A 53 22.52 -32.20 -15.00
C TYR A 53 21.98 -33.03 -13.83
N GLY A 54 20.91 -33.79 -14.09
CA GLY A 54 20.43 -34.87 -13.20
C GLY A 54 19.40 -34.46 -12.16
N ASN A 55 18.86 -33.23 -12.22
CA ASN A 55 17.79 -32.81 -11.34
C ASN A 55 16.40 -33.15 -11.88
N ASN A 56 15.43 -33.32 -10.97
CA ASN A 56 14.01 -33.43 -11.29
C ASN A 56 13.30 -32.10 -11.04
N ILE A 57 11.99 -32.02 -11.24
CA ILE A 57 11.21 -30.77 -11.04
C ILE A 57 11.25 -30.29 -9.57
N ILE A 58 11.46 -31.20 -8.61
CA ILE A 58 11.48 -30.89 -7.18
C ILE A 58 12.88 -30.45 -6.72
N SER A 59 13.93 -31.10 -7.22
CA SER A 59 15.33 -30.81 -6.87
C SER A 59 15.96 -29.74 -7.74
N GLY A 60 15.38 -29.48 -8.92
CA GLY A 60 15.85 -28.47 -9.84
C GLY A 60 15.63 -27.07 -9.29
N ALA A 61 16.64 -26.22 -9.42
CA ALA A 61 16.62 -24.84 -8.98
C ALA A 61 17.60 -24.01 -9.80
N ILE A 62 17.36 -22.71 -9.88
CA ILE A 62 18.38 -21.78 -10.37
C ILE A 62 19.27 -21.43 -9.18
N ILE A 63 20.55 -21.78 -9.28
CA ILE A 63 21.52 -21.61 -8.21
C ILE A 63 21.88 -20.12 -8.08
N PRO A 64 21.87 -19.55 -6.86
CA PRO A 64 22.27 -18.16 -6.61
C PRO A 64 23.66 -17.81 -7.13
N THR A 65 23.87 -16.51 -7.38
CA THR A 65 25.17 -15.96 -7.73
C THR A 65 26.20 -16.23 -6.63
N LEU A 66 27.44 -16.44 -7.05
CA LEU A 66 28.61 -16.65 -6.20
C LEU A 66 28.70 -15.63 -5.06
N ALA A 67 28.91 -16.09 -3.83
CA ALA A 67 29.04 -15.27 -2.62
C ALA A 67 30.19 -14.23 -2.70
N ALA A 68 31.23 -14.49 -3.49
CA ALA A 68 32.33 -13.55 -3.72
C ALA A 68 31.93 -12.32 -4.57
N ILE A 69 30.86 -12.42 -5.35
CA ILE A 69 30.27 -11.27 -6.07
C ILE A 69 29.39 -10.45 -5.11
N ASP A 70 28.83 -11.09 -4.08
CA ASP A 70 27.97 -10.47 -3.06
C ASP A 70 26.86 -9.60 -3.69
N LEU A 71 26.82 -8.29 -3.42
CA LEU A 71 25.86 -7.35 -4.01
C LEU A 71 26.40 -6.61 -5.24
N HIS A 72 27.54 -7.02 -5.78
CA HIS A 72 28.09 -6.39 -6.97
C HIS A 72 27.21 -6.70 -8.19
N PHE A 73 26.95 -5.68 -9.01
CA PHE A 73 26.19 -5.87 -10.24
C PHE A 73 27.01 -6.67 -11.24
N TYR A 74 26.57 -7.88 -11.60
CA TYR A 74 27.31 -8.80 -12.48
C TYR A 74 26.55 -9.09 -13.79
N PRO A 75 26.48 -8.10 -14.69
CA PRO A 75 25.88 -8.29 -16.01
C PRO A 75 26.76 -9.15 -16.92
N ILE A 76 26.17 -9.67 -18.01
CA ILE A 76 26.87 -10.57 -18.96
C ILE A 76 28.18 -9.99 -19.50
N TRP A 77 28.26 -8.67 -19.67
CA TRP A 77 29.45 -7.99 -20.20
C TRP A 77 30.56 -7.74 -19.17
N GLU A 78 30.31 -8.02 -17.88
CA GLU A 78 31.35 -7.94 -16.83
C GLU A 78 32.19 -9.21 -16.77
N ALA A 79 31.66 -10.34 -17.27
CA ALA A 79 32.39 -11.59 -17.36
C ALA A 79 33.34 -11.59 -18.58
N ALA A 80 34.47 -12.30 -18.48
CA ALA A 80 35.37 -12.47 -19.62
C ALA A 80 34.78 -13.42 -20.69
N SER A 81 33.81 -14.26 -20.30
CA SER A 81 33.11 -15.18 -21.20
C SER A 81 31.73 -15.57 -20.68
N VAL A 82 30.88 -16.12 -21.56
CA VAL A 82 29.55 -16.64 -21.17
C VAL A 82 29.70 -17.84 -20.23
N ASP A 83 30.71 -18.68 -20.40
CA ASP A 83 30.94 -19.84 -19.55
C ASP A 83 31.30 -19.44 -18.11
N GLU A 84 32.14 -18.41 -17.96
CA GLU A 84 32.45 -17.82 -16.65
C GLU A 84 31.19 -17.20 -16.01
N TRP A 85 30.41 -16.45 -16.80
CA TRP A 85 29.16 -15.85 -16.32
C TRP A 85 28.18 -16.90 -15.80
N LEU A 86 28.05 -18.02 -16.51
CA LEU A 86 27.23 -19.15 -16.10
C LEU A 86 27.78 -19.84 -14.86
N TYR A 87 29.10 -20.08 -14.80
CA TYR A 87 29.77 -20.73 -13.66
C TYR A 87 29.60 -19.94 -12.36
N ASN A 88 29.59 -18.61 -12.45
CA ASN A 88 29.42 -17.71 -11.31
C ASN A 88 27.94 -17.45 -10.92
N GLY A 89 26.97 -18.04 -11.62
CA GLY A 89 25.55 -17.92 -11.29
C GLY A 89 24.89 -16.63 -11.81
N GLY A 90 25.46 -15.98 -12.82
CA GLY A 90 24.91 -14.77 -13.44
C GLY A 90 23.43 -14.83 -13.89
N PRO A 91 22.88 -15.97 -14.36
CA PRO A 91 21.45 -16.08 -14.66
C PRO A 91 20.54 -15.76 -13.48
N TYR A 92 20.95 -16.07 -12.25
CA TYR A 92 20.16 -15.81 -11.06
C TYR A 92 19.96 -14.31 -10.83
N GLU A 93 21.04 -13.52 -10.86
CA GLU A 93 20.98 -12.08 -10.67
C GLU A 93 20.12 -11.40 -11.74
N LEU A 94 20.29 -11.82 -13.01
CA LEU A 94 19.49 -11.31 -14.12
C LEU A 94 17.99 -11.56 -13.87
N ILE A 95 17.62 -12.79 -13.53
CA ILE A 95 16.22 -13.18 -13.28
C ILE A 95 15.66 -12.40 -12.10
N VAL A 96 16.34 -12.36 -10.95
CA VAL A 96 15.86 -11.68 -9.75
C VAL A 96 15.66 -10.18 -9.99
N LEU A 97 16.62 -9.51 -10.61
CA LEU A 97 16.52 -8.07 -10.88
C LEU A 97 15.38 -7.77 -11.87
N HIS A 98 15.24 -8.56 -12.93
CA HIS A 98 14.18 -8.36 -13.93
C HIS A 98 12.81 -8.69 -13.36
N PHE A 99 12.70 -9.72 -12.52
CA PHE A 99 11.48 -10.11 -11.83
C PHE A 99 11.02 -9.03 -10.84
N LEU A 100 11.90 -8.57 -9.94
CA LEU A 100 11.55 -7.54 -8.95
C LEU A 100 11.10 -6.24 -9.63
N LEU A 101 11.83 -5.83 -10.66
CA LEU A 101 11.43 -4.67 -11.46
C LEU A 101 10.11 -4.94 -12.20
N GLY A 102 9.90 -6.15 -12.72
CA GLY A 102 8.65 -6.60 -13.32
C GLY A 102 7.46 -6.53 -12.36
N VAL A 103 7.62 -6.94 -11.11
CA VAL A 103 6.61 -6.85 -10.04
C VAL A 103 6.33 -5.39 -9.69
N ALA A 104 7.36 -4.56 -9.55
CA ALA A 104 7.18 -3.12 -9.32
C ALA A 104 6.41 -2.46 -10.49
N CYS A 105 6.76 -2.80 -11.73
CA CYS A 105 6.03 -2.39 -12.92
C CYS A 105 4.57 -2.87 -12.90
N TYR A 106 4.36 -4.11 -12.45
CA TYR A 106 3.03 -4.71 -12.37
C TYR A 106 2.15 -3.97 -11.36
N MET A 107 2.67 -3.71 -10.16
CA MET A 107 1.95 -2.94 -9.14
C MET A 107 1.60 -1.53 -9.63
N GLY A 108 2.53 -0.85 -10.31
CA GLY A 108 2.27 0.45 -10.92
C GLY A 108 1.20 0.40 -12.01
N ARG A 109 1.16 -0.68 -12.80
CA ARG A 109 0.11 -0.91 -13.81
C ARG A 109 -1.25 -1.16 -13.16
N GLU A 110 -1.34 -2.00 -12.14
CA GLU A 110 -2.60 -2.27 -11.42
C GLU A 110 -3.14 -1.00 -10.76
N TRP A 111 -2.25 -0.19 -10.20
CA TRP A 111 -2.58 1.15 -9.71
C TRP A 111 -3.14 2.03 -10.83
N GLU A 112 -2.44 2.16 -11.96
CA GLU A 112 -2.89 2.99 -13.08
C GLU A 112 -4.24 2.51 -13.67
N LEU A 113 -4.43 1.19 -13.77
CA LEU A 113 -5.70 0.59 -14.16
C LEU A 113 -6.81 0.92 -13.16
N SER A 114 -6.52 0.89 -11.86
CA SER A 114 -7.47 1.30 -10.82
C SER A 114 -7.88 2.77 -11.01
N PHE A 115 -6.95 3.70 -11.24
CA PHE A 115 -7.29 5.11 -11.51
C PHE A 115 -8.11 5.29 -12.79
N ARG A 116 -7.76 4.58 -13.87
CA ARG A 116 -8.46 4.65 -15.16
C ARG A 116 -9.86 4.04 -15.06
N LEU A 117 -10.03 2.92 -14.37
CA LEU A 117 -11.32 2.26 -14.17
C LEU A 117 -12.18 2.98 -13.12
N ASP A 118 -11.60 3.55 -12.07
CA ASP A 118 -12.32 4.35 -11.08
C ASP A 118 -12.88 5.64 -11.71
N SER A 119 -12.20 6.19 -12.73
CA SER A 119 -12.77 7.26 -13.57
C SER A 119 -14.00 6.82 -14.38
N ILE A 120 -14.18 5.51 -14.59
CA ILE A 120 -15.30 4.91 -15.34
C ILE A 120 -16.36 4.29 -14.40
N ILE A 121 -16.02 3.84 -13.18
CA ILE A 121 -16.89 2.98 -12.34
C ILE A 121 -17.06 3.46 -10.89
N ILE A 122 -16.31 4.45 -10.37
CA ILE A 122 -16.49 4.90 -8.98
C ILE A 122 -16.58 6.43 -8.87
N PRO A 123 -17.78 7.04 -8.82
CA PRO A 123 -17.92 8.12 -7.86
C PRO A 123 -17.83 7.45 -6.48
N PHE A 124 -17.03 8.01 -5.57
CA PHE A 124 -17.33 7.99 -4.13
C PHE A 124 -16.72 6.97 -3.14
N THR A 125 -15.77 6.07 -3.45
CA THR A 125 -15.32 5.09 -2.41
C THR A 125 -13.86 5.14 -1.94
N LEU A 126 -12.94 5.80 -2.67
CA LEU A 126 -11.53 5.98 -2.21
C LEU A 126 -11.06 7.44 -2.22
N MET A 127 -11.99 8.39 -2.11
CA MET A 127 -11.65 9.69 -1.52
C MET A 127 -11.59 9.48 0.00
N SER A 128 -10.53 9.95 0.65
CA SER A 128 -10.39 10.02 2.11
C SER A 128 -11.75 10.19 2.77
N ARG A 129 -12.21 9.19 3.53
CA ARG A 129 -13.38 9.31 4.41
C ARG A 129 -13.13 10.29 5.57
N ARG A 130 -12.39 11.36 5.35
CA ARG A 130 -12.56 12.60 6.09
C ARG A 130 -13.47 13.47 5.24
N GLY A 131 -14.76 13.16 5.29
CA GLY A 131 -15.71 14.26 5.21
C GLY A 131 -15.28 15.25 6.29
N THR A 132 -14.97 16.49 5.91
CA THR A 132 -14.99 17.58 6.86
C THR A 132 -16.35 17.50 7.54
N VAL A 133 -16.36 17.09 8.81
CA VAL A 133 -17.58 17.12 9.61
C VAL A 133 -17.98 18.58 9.59
N GLU A 134 -19.05 18.92 8.87
CA GLU A 134 -19.62 20.26 8.95
C GLU A 134 -19.87 20.51 10.44
N GLU A 135 -19.18 21.50 11.01
CA GLU A 135 -19.47 21.92 12.36
C GLU A 135 -20.94 22.34 12.38
N LYS A 136 -21.79 21.52 12.99
CA LYS A 136 -23.17 21.90 13.26
C LYS A 136 -23.09 23.14 14.15
N ILE A 137 -23.41 24.30 13.58
CA ILE A 137 -23.59 25.54 14.34
C ILE A 137 -24.69 25.26 15.37
N THR A 138 -24.30 25.01 16.62
CA THR A 138 -25.23 24.75 17.72
C THR A 138 -26.00 26.03 18.00
N LYS A 139 -27.24 26.17 17.51
CA LYS A 139 -28.13 27.28 17.88
C LYS A 139 -28.23 27.37 19.40
N SER A 140 -28.17 28.56 20.00
CA SER A 140 -28.34 28.71 21.45
C SER A 140 -29.73 28.24 21.89
N ASP A 141 -29.86 27.72 23.11
CA ASP A 141 -31.15 27.21 23.59
C ASP A 141 -32.22 28.31 23.67
N PRO A 142 -33.49 28.02 23.34
CA PRO A 142 -34.54 29.03 23.32
C PRO A 142 -34.84 29.64 24.70
N ILE A 143 -34.63 28.90 25.80
CA ILE A 143 -34.99 29.36 27.15
C ILE A 143 -33.84 30.09 27.85
N TYR A 144 -32.66 29.47 27.90
CA TYR A 144 -31.51 30.03 28.61
C TYR A 144 -30.53 30.79 27.72
N ARG A 145 -30.72 30.75 26.38
CA ARG A 145 -29.83 31.35 25.36
C ARG A 145 -28.35 31.00 25.53
N ASN A 146 -28.04 29.90 26.23
CA ASN A 146 -26.70 29.45 26.51
C ASN A 146 -26.31 28.29 25.58
N ARG A 147 -25.08 28.31 25.06
CA ARG A 147 -24.54 27.26 24.18
C ARG A 147 -24.18 25.99 24.94
N LEU A 148 -23.77 26.10 26.21
CA LEU A 148 -23.39 24.97 27.08
C LEU A 148 -24.56 24.05 27.35
N VAL A 149 -25.73 24.62 27.67
CA VAL A 149 -26.95 23.84 27.90
C VAL A 149 -27.35 23.10 26.61
N ASN A 150 -27.20 23.72 25.43
CA ASN A 150 -27.53 23.06 24.17
C ASN A 150 -26.54 21.93 23.86
N MET A 151 -25.24 22.12 24.14
CA MET A 151 -24.25 21.05 24.00
C MET A 151 -24.56 19.88 24.95
N LEU A 152 -24.98 20.17 26.19
CA LEU A 152 -25.41 19.15 27.14
C LEU A 152 -26.65 18.39 26.65
N VAL A 153 -27.66 19.10 26.15
CA VAL A 153 -28.86 18.50 25.53
C VAL A 153 -28.46 17.58 24.38
N ASN A 154 -27.63 18.05 23.45
CA ASN A 154 -27.21 17.28 22.28
C ASN A 154 -26.35 16.06 22.63
N ARG A 155 -25.61 16.10 23.75
CA ARG A 155 -24.79 14.96 24.23
C ARG A 155 -25.63 13.91 24.96
N ILE A 156 -26.67 14.32 25.67
CA ILE A 156 -27.64 13.42 26.31
C ILE A 156 -28.56 12.80 25.26
N LEU A 157 -28.86 13.54 24.19
CA LEU A 157 -29.67 13.10 23.07
C LEU A 157 -28.90 12.12 22.16
N LYS A 158 -28.70 10.88 22.60
CA LYS A 158 -28.09 9.82 21.74
C LYS A 158 -29.07 9.32 20.67
N HIS A 159 -30.30 8.97 21.05
CA HIS A 159 -31.42 8.67 20.14
C HIS A 159 -32.74 9.04 20.83
N GLY A 160 -33.60 9.84 20.17
CA GLY A 160 -34.92 10.19 20.72
C GLY A 160 -35.46 11.57 20.31
N LYS A 161 -36.66 11.92 20.82
CA LYS A 161 -37.32 13.21 20.59
C LYS A 161 -36.63 14.32 21.40
N LYS A 162 -36.18 15.39 20.72
CA LYS A 162 -35.52 16.55 21.34
C LYS A 162 -36.31 17.20 22.48
N SER A 163 -37.65 17.20 22.38
CA SER A 163 -38.52 17.76 23.42
C SER A 163 -38.38 17.08 24.78
N LEU A 164 -38.15 15.76 24.81
CA LEU A 164 -37.98 15.01 26.06
C LEU A 164 -36.67 15.37 26.78
N ALA A 165 -35.58 15.51 26.01
CA ALA A 165 -34.27 15.90 26.54
C ALA A 165 -34.33 17.29 27.18
N TYR A 166 -34.99 18.24 26.52
CA TYR A 166 -35.25 19.57 27.09
C TYR A 166 -36.07 19.51 28.38
N GLN A 167 -37.14 18.70 28.41
CA GLN A 167 -37.97 18.57 29.62
C GLN A 167 -37.18 18.02 30.81
N ILE A 168 -36.33 17.02 30.60
CA ILE A 168 -35.52 16.43 31.69
C ILE A 168 -34.54 17.46 32.25
N ILE A 169 -33.81 18.16 31.37
CA ILE A 169 -32.80 19.15 31.78
C ILE A 169 -33.46 20.33 32.48
N TYR A 170 -34.55 20.88 31.95
CA TYR A 170 -35.22 22.01 32.59
C TYR A 170 -35.89 21.64 33.91
N ARG A 171 -36.43 20.43 34.03
CA ARG A 171 -37.00 19.94 35.30
C ARG A 171 -35.92 19.74 36.36
N ALA A 172 -34.73 19.27 35.97
CA ALA A 172 -33.56 19.15 36.85
C ALA A 172 -33.05 20.53 37.28
N MET A 173 -32.87 21.46 36.35
CA MET A 173 -32.44 22.84 36.63
C MET A 173 -33.41 23.56 37.58
N LYS A 174 -34.73 23.41 37.37
CA LYS A 174 -35.75 23.97 38.26
C LYS A 174 -35.68 23.39 39.67
N LYS A 175 -35.43 22.09 39.82
CA LYS A 175 -35.23 21.45 41.14
C LYS A 175 -33.98 21.95 41.85
N ILE A 176 -32.90 22.24 41.11
CA ILE A 176 -31.66 22.79 41.68
C ILE A 176 -31.88 24.24 42.11
N GLN A 177 -32.54 25.05 41.27
CA GLN A 177 -32.86 26.44 41.60
C GLN A 177 -33.69 26.58 42.89
N GLN A 178 -34.65 25.68 43.09
CA GLN A 178 -35.48 25.63 44.31
C GLN A 178 -34.69 25.27 45.57
N LYS A 179 -33.56 24.57 45.43
CA LYS A 179 -32.72 24.16 46.56
C LYS A 179 -31.62 25.17 46.89
N THR A 180 -31.18 25.97 45.91
CA THR A 180 -29.99 26.81 46.06
C THR A 180 -30.28 28.31 46.10
N GLU A 181 -31.55 28.76 46.00
CA GLU A 181 -31.98 30.19 45.98
C GLU A 181 -31.19 31.12 45.02
N THR A 182 -30.40 30.55 44.12
CA THR A 182 -29.46 31.24 43.24
C THR A 182 -29.65 30.78 41.80
N ASN A 183 -29.33 31.66 40.85
CA ASN A 183 -29.53 31.41 39.42
C ASN A 183 -28.65 30.25 38.95
N SER A 184 -29.26 29.10 38.66
CA SER A 184 -28.57 27.84 38.33
C SER A 184 -27.68 27.88 37.07
N VAL A 185 -27.74 28.92 36.25
CA VAL A 185 -26.88 29.08 35.06
C VAL A 185 -25.47 29.56 35.42
N LEU A 186 -25.25 30.09 36.63
CA LEU A 186 -23.95 30.54 37.13
C LEU A 186 -23.11 29.42 37.78
N LEU A 187 -23.66 28.21 37.92
CA LEU A 187 -22.98 27.07 38.57
C LEU A 187 -22.25 26.14 37.58
N VAL A 188 -22.36 26.39 36.28
CA VAL A 188 -21.74 25.61 35.20
C VAL A 188 -20.90 26.54 34.33
#